data_AF-H0EM03-F1
#
_entry.id   AF-H0EM03-F1
#
_cell.length_a   1.000
_cell.length_b   1.000
_cell.length_c   1.000
_cell.angle_alpha   90.00
_cell.angle_beta   90.00
_cell.angle_gamma   90.00
#
_symmetry.space_group_name_H-M   'P 1'
#
loop_
_entity.id
_entity.type
_entity.pdbx_description
1 polymer ?
#
loop_
_entity_poly.entity_id
_entity_poly.type
_entity_poly.pdbx_seq_one_letter_code
_entity_poly.pdbx_strand_id
1 'polypeptide(L)'
;MLLEGNIAETKMHHSTGIWLKASKVNHSCMANCKRSFIGDLQIIRATQDILANTELFFWYREPTCDYADMKKEMQHWGFECTCNICDESKNLVKDISRKRKTLLIGLQRSIKQKHVSIERVERQLKVYEATFKKPATELPRMSVFNIYIALSKFYGKTQQLKNKLRDVKDKPRMRMWKTRDDEMMV
;
A
#
# COMPACT_ATOMS: atom_id res chain seq x y z
N MET A 1 15.20 18.42 7.41
CA MET A 1 16.61 17.99 7.41
C MET A 1 16.61 16.52 7.79
N LEU A 2 16.70 15.63 6.80
CA LEU A 2 16.92 14.21 7.04
C LEU A 2 18.38 13.96 6.70
N LEU A 3 19.11 13.42 7.66
CA LEU A 3 20.53 13.14 7.59
C LEU A 3 20.82 12.24 6.39
N GLU A 4 21.62 12.75 5.45
CA GLU A 4 22.27 11.96 4.42
C GLU A 4 23.37 11.13 5.09
N GLY A 5 22.97 9.96 5.59
CA GLY A 5 23.89 8.92 6.00
C GLY A 5 24.27 8.09 4.77
N ASN A 6 25.55 8.11 4.42
CA ASN A 6 26.17 7.34 3.36
C ASN A 6 26.00 5.83 3.67
N ILE A 7 24.95 5.18 3.16
CA ILE A 7 24.78 3.73 3.27
C ILE A 7 25.67 3.13 2.20
N ALA A 8 26.87 2.69 2.59
CA ALA A 8 27.70 1.80 1.79
C ALA A 8 26.80 0.70 1.19
N GLU A 9 26.94 0.43 -0.11
CA GLU A 9 26.23 -0.66 -0.80
C GLU A 9 26.49 -1.97 -0.06
N THR A 10 25.56 -2.33 0.82
CA THR A 10 25.55 -3.63 1.46
C THR A 10 25.19 -4.62 0.38
N LYS A 11 26.15 -5.46 -0.02
CA LYS A 11 25.89 -6.60 -0.89
C LYS A 11 24.70 -7.37 -0.30
N MET A 12 23.54 -7.30 -0.95
CA MET A 12 22.37 -8.10 -0.58
C MET A 12 22.74 -9.56 -0.83
N HIS A 13 23.10 -10.28 0.22
CA HIS A 13 23.20 -11.72 0.17
C HIS A 13 21.78 -12.28 0.08
N HIS A 14 21.42 -12.79 -1.11
CA HIS A 14 20.22 -13.59 -1.25
C HIS A 14 20.49 -14.96 -0.63
N SER A 15 20.10 -15.16 0.63
CA SER A 15 20.03 -16.50 1.22
C SER A 15 19.04 -17.34 0.41
N THR A 16 19.52 -18.44 -0.16
CA THR A 16 18.70 -19.41 -0.89
C THR A 16 18.43 -20.63 -0.02
N GLY A 17 17.27 -21.23 -0.20
CA GLY A 17 16.87 -22.44 0.51
C GLY A 17 15.78 -23.17 -0.25
N ILE A 18 15.61 -24.45 0.06
CA ILE A 18 14.62 -25.33 -0.59
C ILE A 18 13.69 -25.87 0.51
N TRP A 19 12.40 -25.56 0.39
CA TRP A 19 11.37 -26.02 1.32
C TRP A 19 10.39 -26.93 0.58
N LEU A 20 10.68 -28.24 0.55
CA LEU A 20 9.96 -29.22 -0.27
C LEU A 20 8.43 -29.22 -0.08
N LYS A 21 7.94 -28.97 1.15
CA LYS A 21 6.51 -28.87 1.42
C LYS A 21 5.89 -27.61 0.80
N ALA A 22 6.56 -26.48 0.97
CA ALA A 22 6.07 -25.20 0.46
C ALA A 22 6.19 -25.05 -1.06
N SER A 23 7.16 -25.74 -1.68
CA SER A 23 7.31 -25.81 -3.14
C SER A 23 6.10 -26.42 -3.85
N LYS A 24 5.18 -27.07 -3.13
CA LYS A 24 3.91 -27.58 -3.69
C LYS A 24 2.82 -26.52 -3.82
N VAL A 25 3.00 -25.36 -3.20
CA VAL A 25 2.01 -24.27 -3.22
C VAL A 25 2.14 -23.50 -4.52
N ASN A 26 1.04 -23.37 -5.27
CA ASN A 26 1.04 -22.71 -6.57
C ASN A 26 1.00 -21.19 -6.47
N HIS A 27 1.22 -20.53 -7.62
CA HIS A 27 1.11 -19.09 -7.73
C HIS A 27 -0.32 -18.64 -8.07
N SER A 28 -0.77 -17.58 -7.43
CA SER A 28 -1.85 -16.72 -7.92
C SER A 28 -1.55 -15.29 -7.51
N CYS A 29 -1.81 -14.30 -8.38
CA CYS A 29 -1.74 -12.90 -7.97
C CYS A 29 -2.83 -12.57 -6.93
N MET A 30 -3.93 -13.34 -6.92
CA MET A 30 -4.97 -13.33 -5.89
C MET A 30 -4.71 -14.41 -4.83
N ALA A 31 -3.52 -14.38 -4.23
CA ALA A 31 -3.10 -15.36 -3.25
C ALA A 31 -4.02 -15.38 -2.00
N ASN A 32 -4.29 -16.58 -1.48
CA ASN A 32 -5.00 -16.79 -0.21
C ASN A 32 -4.03 -17.03 0.97
N CYS A 33 -2.73 -17.13 0.69
CA CYS A 33 -1.67 -17.27 1.67
C CYS A 33 -0.52 -16.28 1.43
N LYS A 34 0.14 -15.86 2.51
CA LYS A 34 1.37 -15.06 2.48
C LYS A 34 2.54 -15.86 3.01
N ARG A 35 3.64 -15.83 2.26
CA ARG A 35 4.96 -16.35 2.64
C ARG A 35 5.78 -15.28 3.36
N SER A 36 6.44 -15.66 4.46
CA SER A 36 7.46 -14.88 5.18
C SER A 36 8.57 -15.80 5.71
N PHE A 37 9.68 -15.23 6.16
CA PHE A 37 10.84 -15.98 6.66
C PHE A 37 11.31 -15.45 8.01
N ILE A 38 11.77 -16.35 8.88
CA ILE A 38 12.52 -16.03 10.10
C ILE A 38 13.77 -16.91 10.08
N GLY A 39 14.92 -16.33 9.73
CA GLY A 39 16.12 -17.13 9.44
C GLY A 39 15.88 -18.12 8.30
N ASP A 40 16.08 -19.41 8.57
CA ASP A 40 15.84 -20.55 7.67
C ASP A 40 14.42 -21.15 7.78
N LEU A 41 13.59 -20.63 8.70
CA LEU A 41 12.19 -21.02 8.83
C LEU A 41 11.31 -20.25 7.84
N GLN A 42 10.62 -20.98 6.96
CA GLN A 42 9.57 -20.42 6.12
C GLN A 42 8.20 -20.56 6.78
N ILE A 43 7.48 -19.44 6.88
CA ILE A 43 6.13 -19.36 7.43
C ILE A 43 5.18 -19.05 6.28
N ILE A 44 4.11 -19.86 6.16
CA ILE A 44 2.99 -19.62 5.27
C ILE A 44 1.76 -19.38 6.13
N ARG A 45 1.14 -18.21 5.99
CA ARG A 45 -0.03 -17.79 6.77
C ARG A 45 -1.21 -17.53 5.84
N ALA A 46 -2.39 -18.07 6.16
CA ALA A 46 -3.63 -17.72 5.47
C ALA A 46 -3.92 -16.21 5.64
N THR A 47 -4.35 -15.55 4.56
CA THR A 47 -4.70 -14.11 4.56
C THR A 47 -6.21 -13.87 4.55
N GLN A 48 -6.98 -14.95 4.54
CA GLN A 48 -8.44 -14.98 4.55
C GLN A 48 -8.89 -16.35 5.07
N ASP A 49 -10.18 -16.51 5.32
CA ASP A 49 -10.74 -17.82 5.62
C ASP A 49 -10.63 -18.73 4.39
N ILE A 50 -10.20 -19.98 4.61
CA ILE A 50 -9.97 -20.96 3.56
C ILE A 50 -10.81 -22.20 3.88
N LEU A 51 -11.78 -22.50 3.02
CA LEU A 51 -12.61 -23.70 3.18
C LEU A 51 -11.78 -24.96 2.96
N ALA A 52 -12.20 -26.06 3.59
CA ALA A 52 -11.57 -27.37 3.40
C ALA A 52 -11.48 -27.72 1.91
N ASN A 53 -10.38 -28.36 1.51
CA ASN A 53 -10.08 -28.76 0.13
C ASN A 53 -9.90 -27.59 -0.88
N THR A 54 -9.76 -26.35 -0.41
CA THR A 54 -9.37 -25.23 -1.27
C THR A 54 -7.86 -25.24 -1.49
N GLU A 55 -7.44 -25.07 -2.75
CA GLU A 55 -6.02 -24.97 -3.09
C GLU A 55 -5.36 -23.74 -2.45
N LEU A 56 -4.12 -23.89 -1.99
CA LEU A 56 -3.34 -22.80 -1.42
C LEU A 56 -2.52 -22.11 -2.52
N PHE A 57 -2.46 -20.78 -2.46
CA PHE A 57 -1.69 -19.95 -3.37
C PHE A 57 -0.90 -18.89 -2.62
N PHE A 58 0.35 -18.66 -3.04
CA PHE A 58 1.12 -17.48 -2.65
C PHE A 58 1.81 -16.81 -3.84
N TRP A 59 2.35 -15.62 -3.60
CA TRP A 59 3.11 -14.88 -4.61
C TRP A 59 4.49 -15.51 -4.83
N TYR A 60 4.76 -15.99 -6.05
CA TYR A 60 6.12 -16.29 -6.48
C TYR A 60 6.85 -14.97 -6.75
N ARG A 61 6.13 -14.05 -7.40
CA ARG A 61 6.48 -12.65 -7.63
C ARG A 61 5.34 -11.76 -7.19
N GLU A 62 5.68 -10.53 -6.81
CA GLU A 62 4.69 -9.51 -6.47
C GLU A 62 3.82 -9.17 -7.71
N PRO A 63 2.49 -9.07 -7.57
CA PRO A 63 1.61 -8.72 -8.69
C PRO A 63 1.96 -7.35 -9.29
N THR A 64 2.36 -7.32 -10.55
CA THR A 64 2.63 -6.07 -11.30
C THR A 64 1.36 -5.32 -11.67
N CYS A 65 0.22 -6.02 -11.70
CA CYS A 65 -1.08 -5.54 -12.21
C CYS A 65 -1.07 -5.16 -13.71
N ASP A 66 -0.06 -5.60 -14.44
CA ASP A 66 0.05 -5.55 -15.90
C ASP A 66 0.46 -6.94 -16.40
N TYR A 67 -0.35 -7.54 -17.26
CA TYR A 67 -0.15 -8.90 -17.73
C TYR A 67 1.17 -9.07 -18.50
N ALA A 68 1.60 -8.08 -19.30
CA ALA A 68 2.83 -8.20 -20.06
C ALA A 68 4.05 -8.22 -19.12
N ASP A 69 4.03 -7.34 -18.11
CA ASP A 69 5.07 -7.32 -17.07
C ASP A 69 5.04 -8.63 -16.25
N MET A 70 3.86 -9.10 -15.84
CA MET A 70 3.72 -10.35 -15.07
C MET A 70 4.18 -11.57 -15.88
N LYS A 71 3.84 -11.64 -17.17
CA LYS A 71 4.27 -12.71 -18.07
C LYS A 71 5.79 -12.78 -18.20
N LYS A 72 6.44 -11.61 -18.31
CA LYS A 72 7.91 -11.52 -18.33
C LYS A 72 8.52 -12.00 -17.01
N GLU A 73 7.97 -11.57 -15.87
CA GLU A 73 8.44 -11.99 -14.54
C GLU A 73 8.26 -13.49 -14.26
N MET A 74 7.25 -14.11 -14.89
CA MET A 74 6.93 -15.53 -14.70
C MET A 74 7.50 -16.46 -15.77
N GLN A 75 8.23 -15.94 -16.78
CA GLN A 75 8.63 -16.69 -17.97
C GLN A 75 9.41 -18.00 -17.69
N HIS A 76 10.13 -18.07 -16.56
CA HIS A 76 10.96 -19.21 -16.19
C HIS A 76 10.22 -20.30 -15.40
N TRP A 77 8.93 -20.10 -15.08
CA TRP A 77 8.16 -21.05 -14.26
C TRP A 77 7.41 -22.11 -15.08
N GLY A 78 7.40 -22.01 -16.41
CA GLY A 78 6.77 -23.01 -17.28
C GLY A 78 5.24 -22.97 -17.31
N PHE A 79 4.60 -21.92 -16.78
CA PHE A 79 3.15 -21.71 -16.88
C PHE A 79 2.80 -20.21 -17.02
N GLU A 80 1.58 -19.91 -17.48
CA GLU A 80 1.02 -18.56 -17.45
C GLU A 80 0.00 -18.44 -16.31
N CYS A 81 0.06 -17.34 -15.53
CA CYS A 81 -0.93 -17.10 -14.49
C CYS A 81 -2.29 -16.69 -15.11
N THR A 82 -3.36 -17.38 -14.71
CA THR A 82 -4.73 -17.19 -15.22
C THR A 82 -5.70 -16.61 -14.19
N CYS A 83 -5.21 -16.10 -13.06
CA CYS A 83 -6.09 -15.49 -12.04
C CYS A 83 -6.81 -14.24 -12.59
N ASN A 84 -7.90 -13.81 -11.94
CA ASN A 84 -8.74 -12.71 -12.43
C ASN A 84 -7.98 -11.40 -12.69
N ILE A 85 -6.90 -11.12 -11.94
CA ILE A 85 -6.05 -9.94 -12.18
C ILE A 85 -5.32 -10.07 -13.53
N CYS A 86 -4.71 -11.22 -13.79
CA CYS A 86 -3.99 -11.47 -15.03
C CYS A 86 -4.95 -11.58 -16.22
N ASP A 87 -6.08 -12.25 -16.05
CA ASP A 87 -7.10 -12.39 -17.09
C ASP A 87 -7.70 -11.03 -17.49
N GLU A 88 -8.08 -10.19 -16.52
CA GLU A 88 -8.60 -8.85 -16.83
C GLU A 88 -7.57 -8.00 -17.54
N SER A 89 -6.32 -8.01 -17.05
CA SER A 89 -5.25 -7.22 -17.64
C SER A 89 -4.90 -7.68 -19.06
N LYS A 90 -4.90 -8.99 -19.32
CA LYS A 90 -4.66 -9.59 -20.65
C LYS A 90 -5.74 -9.17 -21.66
N ASN A 91 -7.00 -9.11 -21.21
CA ASN A 91 -8.15 -8.78 -22.05
C ASN A 91 -8.51 -7.28 -22.04
N LEU A 92 -7.70 -6.44 -21.39
CA LEU A 92 -7.97 -5.01 -21.26
C LEU A 92 -7.71 -4.25 -22.56
N VAL A 93 -8.63 -3.36 -22.93
CA VAL A 93 -8.44 -2.45 -24.07
C VAL A 93 -7.20 -1.57 -23.83
N LYS A 94 -6.33 -1.48 -24.85
CA LYS A 94 -5.02 -0.78 -24.77
C LYS A 94 -5.14 0.66 -24.24
N ASP A 95 -6.18 1.40 -24.62
CA ASP A 95 -6.41 2.76 -24.16
C ASP A 95 -6.70 2.83 -22.66
N ILE A 96 -7.47 1.88 -22.14
CA ILE A 96 -7.77 1.79 -20.70
C ILE A 96 -6.50 1.41 -19.94
N SER A 97 -5.72 0.46 -20.45
CA SER A 97 -4.43 0.07 -19.86
C SER A 97 -3.48 1.28 -19.76
N ARG A 98 -3.30 2.01 -20.88
CA ARG A 98 -2.48 3.23 -20.92
C ARG A 98 -2.99 4.30 -19.95
N LYS A 99 -4.31 4.51 -19.89
CA LYS A 99 -4.94 5.45 -18.94
C LYS A 99 -4.65 5.07 -17.50
N ARG A 100 -4.79 3.79 -17.13
CA ARG A 100 -4.45 3.27 -15.79
C ARG A 100 -2.97 3.51 -15.45
N LYS A 101 -2.06 3.23 -16.37
CA LYS A 101 -0.62 3.44 -16.18
C LYS A 101 -0.29 4.91 -15.92
N THR A 102 -0.84 5.83 -16.72
CA THR A 102 -0.66 7.27 -16.54
C THR A 102 -1.23 7.75 -15.20
N LEU A 103 -2.42 7.31 -14.83
CA LEU A 103 -3.04 7.66 -13.55
C LEU A 103 -2.21 7.14 -12.37
N LEU A 104 -1.71 5.91 -12.44
CA LEU A 104 -0.89 5.30 -11.39
C LEU A 104 0.42 6.07 -11.20
N ILE A 105 1.12 6.43 -12.28
CA ILE A 105 2.31 7.28 -12.22
C ILE A 105 1.98 8.64 -11.59
N GLY A 106 0.84 9.24 -11.96
CA GLY A 106 0.37 10.50 -11.37
C GLY A 106 0.08 10.39 -9.87
N LEU A 107 -0.54 9.31 -9.43
CA LEU A 107 -0.81 9.02 -8.02
C LEU A 107 0.49 8.83 -7.24
N GLN A 108 1.41 8.00 -7.74
CA GLN A 108 2.72 7.76 -7.14
C GLN A 108 3.54 9.05 -7.01
N ARG A 109 3.49 9.94 -8.00
CA ARG A 109 4.13 11.26 -7.93
C ARG A 109 3.49 12.13 -6.85
N SER A 110 2.15 12.16 -6.78
CA SER A 110 1.42 13.00 -5.83
C SER A 110 1.72 12.64 -4.38
N ILE A 111 1.83 11.34 -4.04
CA ILE A 111 2.15 10.92 -2.66
C ILE A 111 3.63 11.10 -2.28
N LYS A 112 4.53 11.29 -3.26
CA LYS A 112 5.96 11.54 -3.02
C LYS A 112 6.30 13.02 -2.81
N GLN A 113 5.34 13.92 -3.01
CA GLN A 113 5.54 15.36 -2.82
C GLN A 113 5.76 15.70 -1.33
N LYS A 114 6.53 16.76 -1.06
CA LYS A 114 6.74 17.27 0.32
C LYS A 114 5.42 17.68 0.97
N HIS A 115 4.53 18.31 0.20
CA HIS A 115 3.18 18.68 0.62
C HIS A 115 2.17 17.94 -0.26
N VAL A 116 1.48 16.97 0.34
CA VAL A 116 0.50 16.14 -0.37
C VAL A 116 -0.88 16.76 -0.22
N SER A 117 -1.52 17.08 -1.35
CA SER A 117 -2.95 17.45 -1.39
C SER A 117 -3.79 16.16 -1.37
N ILE A 118 -4.43 15.89 -0.23
CA ILE A 118 -5.28 14.70 -0.04
C ILE A 118 -6.44 14.70 -1.05
N GLU A 119 -7.15 15.82 -1.17
CA GLU A 119 -8.28 16.00 -2.11
C GLU A 119 -7.89 15.68 -3.56
N ARG A 120 -6.69 16.11 -3.98
CA ARG A 120 -6.17 15.79 -5.31
C ARG A 120 -5.96 14.29 -5.49
N VAL A 121 -5.34 13.63 -4.50
CA VAL A 121 -5.08 12.18 -4.54
C VAL A 121 -6.39 11.40 -4.58
N GLU A 122 -7.36 11.76 -3.75
CA GLU A 122 -8.69 11.12 -3.73
C GLU A 122 -9.42 11.26 -5.06
N ARG A 123 -9.40 12.46 -5.65
CA ARG A 123 -9.99 12.69 -6.98
C ARG A 123 -9.33 11.81 -8.04
N GLN A 124 -8.01 11.67 -8.01
CA GLN A 124 -7.29 10.79 -8.93
C GLN A 124 -7.60 9.31 -8.70
N LEU A 125 -7.73 8.87 -7.45
CA LEU A 125 -8.14 7.52 -7.11
C LEU A 125 -9.55 7.21 -7.63
N LYS A 126 -10.50 8.15 -7.46
CA LYS A 126 -11.86 7.99 -8.01
C LYS A 126 -11.84 7.80 -9.53
N VAL A 127 -11.02 8.58 -10.25
CA VAL A 127 -10.85 8.43 -11.70
C VAL A 127 -10.18 7.10 -12.05
N TYR A 128 -9.21 6.64 -11.26
CA TYR A 128 -8.55 5.35 -11.42
C TYR A 128 -9.52 4.18 -11.22
N GLU A 129 -10.29 4.19 -10.14
CA GLU A 129 -11.30 3.17 -9.83
C GLU A 129 -12.37 3.06 -10.91
N ALA A 130 -12.82 4.20 -11.46
CA ALA A 130 -13.79 4.24 -12.54
C ALA A 130 -13.33 3.58 -13.86
N THR A 131 -12.04 3.24 -13.98
CA THR A 131 -11.53 2.48 -15.14
C THR A 131 -11.81 0.98 -15.06
N PHE A 132 -12.32 0.48 -13.94
CA PHE A 132 -12.58 -0.94 -13.71
C PHE A 132 -14.08 -1.23 -13.74
N LYS A 133 -14.46 -2.33 -14.39
CA LYS A 133 -15.85 -2.78 -14.50
C LYS A 133 -16.30 -3.60 -13.28
N LYS A 134 -15.39 -4.40 -12.73
CA LYS A 134 -15.64 -5.30 -11.59
C LYS A 134 -15.34 -4.60 -10.26
N PRO A 135 -16.08 -4.91 -9.18
CA PRO A 135 -15.81 -4.36 -7.86
C PRO A 135 -14.42 -4.78 -7.34
N ALA A 136 -13.90 -4.07 -6.34
CA ALA A 136 -12.59 -4.35 -5.76
C ALA A 136 -12.53 -5.69 -4.99
N THR A 137 -13.68 -6.23 -4.58
CA THR A 137 -13.81 -7.55 -3.96
C THR A 137 -13.48 -8.69 -4.92
N GLU A 138 -13.85 -8.55 -6.20
CA GLU A 138 -13.56 -9.54 -7.23
C GLU A 138 -12.23 -9.28 -7.93
N LEU A 139 -11.85 -8.00 -8.06
CA LEU A 139 -10.64 -7.57 -8.76
C LEU A 139 -9.87 -6.55 -7.90
N PRO A 140 -9.07 -6.98 -6.92
CA PRO A 140 -8.39 -6.07 -6.02
C PRO A 140 -7.48 -5.08 -6.76
N ARG A 141 -7.51 -3.80 -6.34
CA ARG A 141 -6.71 -2.72 -6.94
C ARG A 141 -5.28 -2.69 -6.37
N MET A 142 -4.57 -3.81 -6.52
CA MET A 142 -3.28 -4.03 -5.86
C MET A 142 -2.24 -2.94 -6.19
N SER A 143 -2.25 -2.42 -7.42
CA SER A 143 -1.40 -1.32 -7.90
C SER A 143 -1.47 -0.05 -7.05
N VAL A 144 -2.62 0.24 -6.43
CA VAL A 144 -2.84 1.45 -5.61
C VAL A 144 -2.83 1.16 -4.11
N PHE A 145 -2.54 -0.07 -3.69
CA PHE A 145 -2.48 -0.45 -2.27
C PHE A 145 -1.57 0.48 -1.44
N ASN A 146 -0.36 0.73 -1.94
CA ASN A 146 0.59 1.64 -1.28
C ASN A 146 0.09 3.09 -1.22
N ILE A 147 -0.77 3.51 -2.15
CA ILE A 147 -1.41 4.83 -2.13
C ILE A 147 -2.40 4.92 -0.96
N TYR A 148 -3.24 3.90 -0.76
CA TYR A 148 -4.16 3.86 0.39
C TYR A 148 -3.40 3.81 1.71
N ILE A 149 -2.29 3.07 1.81
CA ILE A 149 -1.42 3.09 3.00
C ILE A 149 -0.86 4.51 3.25
N ALA A 150 -0.46 5.23 2.20
CA ALA A 150 0.01 6.60 2.36
C ALA A 150 -1.10 7.52 2.88
N LEU A 151 -2.31 7.42 2.30
CA LEU A 151 -3.49 8.18 2.73
C LEU A 151 -3.85 7.90 4.18
N SER A 152 -3.84 6.64 4.63
CA SER A 152 -4.16 6.31 6.03
C SER A 152 -3.20 6.98 7.02
N LYS A 153 -1.91 7.08 6.66
CA LYS A 153 -0.91 7.83 7.46
C LYS A 153 -1.21 9.33 7.51
N PHE A 154 -1.64 9.92 6.39
CA PHE A 154 -2.02 11.33 6.37
C PHE A 154 -3.26 11.59 7.23
N TYR A 155 -4.30 10.75 7.11
CA TYR A 155 -5.49 10.84 7.95
C TYR A 155 -5.19 10.69 9.43
N GLY A 156 -4.31 9.74 9.80
CA GLY A 156 -3.85 9.59 11.18
C GLY A 156 -3.20 10.85 11.73
N LYS A 157 -2.31 11.51 10.96
CA LYS A 157 -1.68 12.78 11.36
C LYS A 157 -2.68 13.92 11.51
N THR A 158 -3.61 14.05 10.56
CA THR A 158 -4.65 15.09 10.61
C THR A 158 -5.56 14.91 11.83
N GLN A 159 -5.94 13.66 12.14
CA GLN A 159 -6.76 13.37 13.32
C GLN A 159 -6.01 13.64 14.61
N GLN A 160 -4.73 13.27 14.71
CA GLN A 160 -3.87 13.63 15.85
C GLN A 160 -3.76 15.14 16.03
N LEU A 161 -3.63 15.91 14.94
CA LEU A 161 -3.57 17.37 15.00
C LEU A 161 -4.90 17.97 15.49
N LYS A 162 -6.04 17.47 14.98
CA LYS A 162 -7.38 17.87 15.45
C LYS A 162 -7.59 17.55 16.93
N ASN A 163 -7.05 16.43 17.41
CA ASN A 163 -7.13 16.07 18.84
C ASN A 163 -6.26 17.01 19.67
N LYS A 164 -5.00 17.27 19.29
CA LYS A 164 -4.14 18.25 19.98
C LYS A 164 -4.75 19.65 19.99
N LEU A 165 -5.38 20.09 18.90
CA LEU A 165 -6.05 21.38 18.83
C LEU A 165 -7.29 21.45 19.72
N ARG A 166 -8.00 20.32 19.92
CA ARG A 166 -9.08 20.21 20.92
C ARG A 166 -8.52 20.28 22.34
N ASP A 167 -7.51 19.49 22.66
CA ASP A 167 -6.85 19.51 23.98
C ASP A 167 -6.30 20.90 24.34
N VAL A 168 -5.80 21.66 23.36
CA VAL A 168 -5.34 23.05 23.56
C VAL A 168 -6.52 24.02 23.79
N LYS A 169 -7.67 23.81 23.12
CA LYS A 169 -8.88 24.62 23.33
C LYS A 169 -9.57 24.32 24.66
N ASP A 170 -9.49 23.08 25.12
CA ASP A 170 -10.11 22.60 26.35
C ASP A 170 -9.24 22.83 27.59
N LYS A 171 -7.98 23.26 27.41
CA LYS A 171 -7.16 23.74 28.52
C LYS A 171 -7.77 25.03 29.10
N PRO A 172 -8.01 25.10 30.42
CA PRO A 172 -8.45 26.34 31.03
C PRO A 172 -7.43 27.44 30.72
N ARG A 173 -7.87 28.56 30.12
CA ARG A 173 -7.05 29.76 30.00
C ARG A 173 -6.54 30.07 31.41
N MET A 174 -5.23 29.95 31.63
CA MET A 174 -4.61 30.47 32.84
C MET A 174 -5.07 31.92 32.98
N ARG A 175 -5.87 32.21 34.02
CA ARG A 175 -6.16 33.59 34.37
C ARG A 175 -4.82 34.20 34.74
N MET A 176 -4.36 35.12 33.90
CA MET A 176 -3.27 36.01 34.25
C MET A 176 -3.72 36.72 35.52
N TRP A 177 -3.04 36.47 36.64
CA TRP A 177 -3.31 37.16 37.90
C TRP A 177 -3.15 38.65 37.62
N LYS A 178 -4.25 39.41 37.68
CA LYS A 178 -4.14 40.86 37.76
C LYS A 178 -3.53 41.14 39.13
N THR A 179 -2.29 41.60 39.16
CA THR A 179 -1.75 42.26 40.34
C THR A 179 -2.69 43.44 40.62
N ARG A 180 -3.33 43.36 41.78
CA ARG A 180 -4.06 44.47 42.37
C ARG A 180 -3.00 45.46 42.86
N ASP A 181 -3.32 46.74 42.78
CA ASP A 181 -2.67 47.85 43.49
C ASP A 181 -1.76 48.74 42.62
N ASP A 182 -2.36 49.35 41.60
CA ASP A 182 -2.14 50.77 41.27
C ASP A 182 -3.48 51.47 41.45
N GLU A 183 -3.76 51.99 42.66
CA GLU A 183 -4.67 53.12 42.94
C GLU A 183 -4.74 53.38 44.47
N MET A 184 -3.95 54.35 44.95
CA MET A 184 -4.46 55.42 45.81
C MET A 184 -3.43 56.56 45.88
N MET A 185 -3.77 57.67 45.25
CA MET A 185 -3.19 58.98 45.53
C MET A 185 -3.51 59.37 46.98
N VAL A 186 -2.47 59.69 47.76
CA VAL A 186 -2.31 60.95 48.50
C VAL A 186 -0.83 61.32 48.44
#